data_AF-T0UUJ5-F1
#
_entry.id   AF-T0UUJ5-F1
#
_cell.length_a   1.000
_cell.length_b   1.000
_cell.length_c   1.000
_cell.angle_alpha   90.00
_cell.angle_beta   90.00
_cell.angle_gamma   90.00
#
_symmetry.space_group_name_H-M   'P 1'
#
loop_
_entity.id
_entity.type
_entity.pdbx_description
1 polymer ?
#
loop_
_entity_poly.entity_id
_entity_poly.type
_entity_poly.pdbx_seq_one_letter_code
_entity_poly.pdbx_strand_id
1 'polypeptide(L)'
;MIKELKDFLFKGNVLDLAVAVVMGAAFNAIITSLVGDIITPLILNPVVKAANVENLSKLSWNGIAYGSFLSAVINFIIVGTTLFFVVKAAGKATALSNKAAKEAAEEAAENAGPSQEELLAEIRDLLANK
;
A
#
# COMPACT_ATOMS: atom_id res chain seq x y z
N MET A 1 -8.95 -38.55 6.62
CA MET A 1 -8.51 -37.74 5.47
C MET A 1 -9.14 -36.34 5.41
N ILE A 2 -10.47 -36.19 5.21
CA ILE A 2 -11.10 -34.85 5.14
C ILE A 2 -10.97 -34.07 6.47
N LYS A 3 -11.06 -34.76 7.62
CA LYS A 3 -10.89 -34.16 8.94
C LYS A 3 -9.44 -33.74 9.22
N GLU A 4 -8.47 -34.54 8.81
CA GLU A 4 -7.03 -34.23 8.92
C GLU A 4 -6.59 -33.12 7.97
N LEU A 5 -7.15 -33.08 6.76
CA LEU A 5 -6.95 -31.99 5.80
C LEU A 5 -7.52 -30.67 6.35
N LYS A 6 -8.71 -30.73 6.95
CA LYS A 6 -9.31 -29.60 7.66
C LYS A 6 -8.37 -29.12 8.77
N ASP A 7 -7.97 -30.00 9.69
CA ASP A 7 -7.09 -29.63 10.81
C ASP A 7 -5.71 -29.12 10.35
N PHE A 8 -5.21 -29.58 9.19
CA PHE A 8 -3.99 -29.05 8.56
C PHE A 8 -4.18 -27.64 7.98
N LEU A 9 -5.27 -27.39 7.25
CA LEU A 9 -5.59 -26.09 6.65
C LEU A 9 -5.95 -25.03 7.70
N PHE A 10 -6.51 -25.45 8.84
CA PHE A 10 -6.88 -24.59 9.95
C PHE A 10 -5.75 -24.39 10.97
N LYS A 11 -4.53 -24.91 10.72
CA LYS A 11 -3.34 -24.40 11.42
C LYS A 11 -3.17 -22.94 11.04
N GLY A 12 -3.31 -22.05 12.04
CA GLY A 12 -3.55 -20.61 11.88
C GLY A 12 -2.62 -19.84 10.94
N ASN A 13 -1.48 -20.39 10.53
CA ASN A 13 -0.58 -19.73 9.58
C ASN A 13 -0.89 -20.01 8.10
N VAL A 14 -1.65 -21.06 7.76
CA VAL A 14 -1.90 -21.46 6.36
C VAL A 14 -2.98 -20.62 5.72
N LEU A 15 -4.05 -20.30 6.46
CA LEU A 15 -5.15 -19.48 5.97
C LEU A 15 -4.68 -18.03 5.71
N ASP A 16 -3.94 -17.44 6.66
CA ASP A 16 -3.40 -16.08 6.51
C ASP A 16 -2.41 -15.99 5.35
N LEU A 17 -1.56 -17.02 5.17
CA LEU A 17 -0.66 -17.11 4.02
C LEU A 17 -1.43 -17.21 2.71
N ALA A 18 -2.50 -18.02 2.66
CA ALA A 18 -3.32 -18.17 1.46
C ALA A 18 -4.01 -16.84 1.08
N VAL A 19 -4.55 -16.12 2.07
CA VAL A 19 -5.15 -14.80 1.85
C VAL A 19 -4.10 -13.79 1.37
N ALA A 20 -2.92 -13.76 2.00
CA ALA A 20 -1.84 -12.86 1.60
C ALA A 20 -1.37 -13.11 0.15
N VAL A 21 -1.24 -14.37 -0.26
CA VAL A 21 -0.84 -14.72 -1.64
C VAL A 21 -1.92 -14.32 -2.65
N VAL A 22 -3.19 -14.63 -2.38
CA VAL A 22 -4.30 -14.30 -3.29
C VAL A 22 -4.47 -12.79 -3.41
N MET A 23 -4.46 -12.07 -2.30
CA MET A 23 -4.56 -10.61 -2.28
C MET A 23 -3.33 -9.96 -2.94
N GLY A 24 -2.13 -10.51 -2.73
CA GLY A 24 -0.91 -10.06 -3.39
C GLY A 24 -0.97 -10.22 -4.91
N ALA A 25 -1.46 -11.35 -5.40
CA ALA A 25 -1.65 -11.59 -6.83
C ALA A 25 -2.69 -10.65 -7.44
N ALA A 26 -3.83 -10.47 -6.78
CA ALA A 26 -4.88 -9.54 -7.23
C ALA A 26 -4.38 -8.09 -7.25
N PHE A 27 -3.67 -7.67 -6.22
CA PHE A 27 -3.08 -6.34 -6.16
C PHE A 27 -2.02 -6.13 -7.24
N ASN A 28 -1.16 -7.13 -7.49
CA ASN A 28 -0.18 -7.06 -8.57
C ASN A 28 -0.86 -6.89 -9.95
N ALA A 29 -2.01 -7.52 -10.19
CA ALA A 29 -2.76 -7.34 -11.44
C ALA A 29 -3.25 -5.89 -11.61
N ILE A 30 -3.73 -5.25 -10.53
CA ILE A 30 -4.14 -3.84 -10.54
C ILE A 30 -2.95 -2.94 -10.86
N ILE A 31 -1.80 -3.18 -10.22
CA ILE A 31 -0.58 -2.38 -10.47
C ILE A 31 -0.09 -2.58 -11.91
N THR A 32 -0.10 -3.82 -12.40
CA THR A 32 0.31 -4.12 -13.78
C THR A 32 -0.59 -3.42 -14.79
N SER A 33 -1.91 -3.41 -14.57
CA SER A 33 -2.86 -2.67 -15.43
C SER A 33 -2.66 -1.16 -15.33
N LEU A 34 -2.47 -0.60 -14.14
CA LEU A 34 -2.18 0.83 -13.99
C LEU A 34 -0.92 1.24 -14.75
N VAL A 35 0.15 0.44 -14.66
CA VAL A 35 1.40 0.75 -15.34
C VAL A 35 1.28 0.54 -16.84
N GLY A 36 0.75 -0.61 -17.27
CA GLY A 36 0.66 -0.99 -18.68
C GLY A 36 -0.38 -0.20 -19.45
N ASP A 37 -1.58 -0.04 -18.90
CA ASP A 37 -2.74 0.50 -19.61
C ASP A 37 -2.92 2.00 -19.43
N ILE A 38 -2.36 2.59 -18.35
CA ILE A 38 -2.52 4.02 -18.04
C ILE A 38 -1.18 4.76 -18.12
N ILE A 39 -0.21 4.42 -17.27
CA ILE A 39 1.05 5.16 -17.18
C ILE A 39 1.87 5.04 -18.46
N THR A 40 1.96 3.84 -19.03
CA THR A 40 2.77 3.60 -20.22
C THR A 40 2.29 4.38 -21.43
N PRO A 41 1.00 4.30 -21.85
CA PRO A 41 0.52 5.07 -23.00
C PRO A 41 0.48 6.58 -22.74
N LEU A 42 0.21 7.05 -21.52
CA LEU A 42 0.08 8.48 -21.23
C LEU A 42 1.42 9.19 -21.00
N ILE A 43 2.39 8.52 -20.37
CA ILE A 43 3.66 9.13 -19.97
C ILE A 43 4.81 8.54 -20.76
N LEU A 44 4.96 7.22 -20.82
CA LEU A 44 6.11 6.62 -21.49
C LEU A 44 6.08 6.77 -23.00
N ASN A 45 4.96 6.46 -23.66
CA ASN A 45 4.92 6.48 -25.12
C ASN A 45 5.28 7.85 -25.70
N PRO A 46 4.78 8.98 -25.17
CA PRO A 46 5.22 10.31 -25.59
C PRO A 46 6.70 10.59 -25.29
N VAL A 47 7.20 10.18 -24.12
CA VAL A 47 8.59 10.38 -23.71
C VAL A 47 9.56 9.57 -24.59
N VAL A 48 9.24 8.30 -24.88
CA VAL A 48 10.03 7.41 -25.73
C VAL A 48 10.02 7.90 -27.18
N LYS A 49 8.88 8.39 -27.67
CA LYS A 49 8.77 9.07 -28.97
C LYS A 49 9.65 10.31 -29.05
N ALA A 50 9.58 11.17 -28.05
CA ALA A 50 10.40 12.39 -27.97
C ALA A 50 11.90 12.07 -27.89
N ALA A 51 12.27 10.97 -27.24
CA ALA A 51 13.64 10.52 -27.09
C ALA A 51 14.17 9.65 -28.26
N ASN A 52 13.36 9.41 -29.31
CA ASN A 52 13.73 8.59 -30.48
C ASN A 52 14.15 7.13 -30.15
N VAL A 53 13.66 6.58 -29.03
CA VAL A 53 14.03 5.25 -28.51
C VAL A 53 12.93 4.19 -28.72
N GLU A 54 12.03 4.40 -29.69
CA GLU A 54 10.88 3.51 -29.97
C GLU A 54 11.27 2.04 -30.21
N ASN A 55 12.52 1.77 -30.58
CA ASN A 55 13.01 0.43 -30.88
C ASN A 55 14.05 -0.07 -29.87
N LEU A 56 14.00 0.41 -28.61
CA LEU A 56 14.95 0.00 -27.57
C LEU A 56 15.04 -1.52 -27.43
N SER A 57 13.89 -2.21 -27.51
CA SER A 57 13.79 -3.67 -27.45
C SER A 57 14.42 -4.41 -28.63
N LYS A 58 14.64 -3.73 -29.77
CA LYS A 58 15.23 -4.30 -30.98
C LYS A 58 16.74 -4.04 -31.11
N LEU A 59 17.35 -3.32 -30.17
CA LEU A 59 18.79 -3.18 -30.16
C LEU A 59 19.45 -4.53 -29.92
N SER A 60 20.31 -4.89 -30.86
CA SER A 60 21.19 -6.05 -30.75
C SER A 60 22.59 -5.65 -31.17
N TRP A 61 23.60 -6.21 -30.50
CA TRP A 61 24.99 -6.06 -30.88
C TRP A 61 25.60 -7.44 -31.02
N ASN A 62 26.11 -7.74 -32.22
CA ASN A 62 26.78 -8.99 -32.54
C ASN A 62 25.97 -10.26 -32.19
N GLY A 63 24.65 -10.23 -32.42
CA GLY A 63 23.73 -11.34 -32.10
C GLY A 63 23.17 -11.35 -30.68
N ILE A 64 23.62 -10.44 -29.81
CA ILE A 64 23.13 -10.30 -28.43
C ILE A 64 22.03 -9.22 -28.40
N ALA A 65 20.77 -9.63 -28.21
CA ALA A 65 19.63 -8.73 -28.09
C ALA A 65 19.52 -8.12 -26.68
N TYR A 66 20.42 -7.20 -26.34
CA TYR A 66 20.40 -6.51 -25.04
C TYR A 66 19.24 -5.53 -24.88
N GLY A 67 18.57 -5.16 -25.98
CA GLY A 67 17.41 -4.29 -25.97
C GLY A 67 16.25 -4.80 -25.12
N SER A 68 16.00 -6.11 -25.14
CA SER A 68 14.93 -6.74 -24.34
C SER A 68 15.23 -6.65 -22.85
N PHE A 69 16.47 -6.88 -22.45
CA PHE A 69 16.94 -6.74 -21.07
C PHE A 69 16.82 -5.28 -20.61
N LEU A 70 17.30 -4.32 -21.40
CA LEU A 70 17.21 -2.90 -21.07
C LEU A 70 15.75 -2.43 -20.92
N SER A 71 14.87 -2.90 -21.82
CA SER A 71 13.42 -2.67 -21.71
C SER A 71 12.85 -3.22 -20.40
N ALA A 72 13.24 -4.44 -20.00
CA ALA A 72 12.80 -5.04 -18.75
C ALA A 72 13.27 -4.25 -17.51
N VAL A 73 14.51 -3.75 -17.51
CA VAL A 73 15.05 -2.90 -16.43
C VAL A 73 14.28 -1.59 -16.33
N ILE A 74 14.01 -0.93 -17.46
CA ILE A 74 13.21 0.32 -17.48
C ILE A 74 11.80 0.06 -16.94
N ASN A 75 11.15 -1.01 -17.41
CA ASN A 75 9.83 -1.41 -16.91
C ASN A 75 9.83 -1.67 -15.39
N PHE A 76 10.85 -2.35 -14.86
CA PHE A 76 11.00 -2.58 -13.42
C PHE A 76 11.10 -1.27 -12.63
N ILE A 77 11.91 -0.32 -13.11
CA ILE A 77 12.06 1.01 -12.47
C ILE A 77 10.71 1.75 -12.46
N ILE A 78 9.96 1.69 -13.56
CA ILE A 78 8.65 2.35 -13.67
C ILE A 78 7.65 1.73 -12.72
N VAL A 79 7.49 0.40 -12.75
CA VAL A 79 6.57 -0.32 -11.85
C VAL A 79 6.92 -0.03 -10.39
N GLY A 80 8.20 -0.10 -10.02
CA GLY A 80 8.66 0.20 -8.66
C GLY A 80 8.37 1.65 -8.25
N THR A 81 8.59 2.61 -9.15
CA THR A 81 8.31 4.02 -8.90
C THR A 81 6.81 4.28 -8.76
N THR A 82 5.98 3.69 -9.64
CA THR A 82 4.52 3.77 -9.55
C THR A 82 4.03 3.18 -8.22
N LEU A 83 4.54 2.01 -7.82
CA LEU A 83 4.20 1.40 -6.54
C LEU A 83 4.55 2.31 -5.35
N PHE A 84 5.71 2.95 -5.37
CA PHE A 84 6.10 3.93 -4.36
C PHE A 84 5.09 5.08 -4.26
N PHE A 85 4.67 5.66 -5.38
CA PHE A 85 3.67 6.74 -5.37
C PHE A 85 2.29 6.27 -4.89
N VAL A 86 1.86 5.07 -5.28
CA VAL A 86 0.58 4.49 -4.83
C VAL A 86 0.60 4.27 -3.31
N VAL A 87 1.66 3.65 -2.78
CA VAL A 87 1.80 3.43 -1.33
C VAL A 87 1.91 4.76 -0.57
N LYS A 88 2.66 5.73 -1.10
CA LYS A 88 2.77 7.08 -0.52
C LYS A 88 1.43 7.81 -0.51
N ALA A 89 0.64 7.71 -1.57
CA ALA A 89 -0.70 8.30 -1.65
C ALA A 89 -1.65 7.65 -0.63
N ALA A 90 -1.65 6.31 -0.56
CA ALA A 90 -2.43 5.57 0.43
C ALA A 90 -2.03 5.92 1.88
N GLY A 91 -0.73 6.01 2.16
CA GLY A 91 -0.19 6.43 3.45
C GLY A 91 -0.56 7.87 3.82
N LYS A 92 -0.57 8.79 2.84
CA LYS A 92 -1.00 10.18 3.06
C LYS A 92 -2.51 10.29 3.30
N ALA A 93 -3.32 9.51 2.58
CA ALA A 93 -4.76 9.47 2.76
C ALA A 93 -5.16 8.93 4.14
N THR A 94 -4.50 7.86 4.59
CA THR A 94 -4.69 7.30 5.94
C THR A 94 -4.15 8.21 7.05
N ALA A 95 -3.05 8.92 6.81
CA ALA A 95 -2.57 9.93 7.76
C ALA A 95 -3.56 11.10 7.92
N LEU A 96 -4.23 11.49 6.83
CA LEU A 96 -5.23 12.56 6.84
C LEU A 96 -6.53 12.10 7.52
N SER A 97 -6.96 10.85 7.30
CA SER A 97 -8.11 10.28 8.01
C SER A 97 -7.84 10.08 9.50
N ASN A 98 -6.63 9.64 9.87
CA ASN A 98 -6.23 9.49 11.27
C ASN A 98 -6.09 10.84 11.96
N LYS A 99 -5.64 11.89 11.26
CA LYS A 99 -5.58 13.25 11.80
C LYS A 99 -6.99 13.82 12.04
N ALA A 100 -7.90 13.68 11.08
CA ALA A 100 -9.29 14.09 11.23
C ALA A 100 -10.03 13.28 12.32
N ALA A 101 -9.76 11.98 12.44
CA ALA A 101 -10.30 11.15 13.52
C ALA A 101 -9.72 11.51 14.89
N LYS A 102 -8.45 11.94 14.96
CA LYS A 102 -7.80 12.37 16.19
C LYS A 102 -8.26 13.76 16.63
N GLU A 103 -8.44 14.69 15.69
CA GLU A 103 -9.01 16.02 15.94
C GLU A 103 -10.49 15.91 16.37
N ALA A 104 -11.28 15.04 15.72
CA ALA A 104 -12.66 14.77 16.15
C ALA A 104 -12.73 14.05 17.52
N ALA A 105 -11.72 13.24 17.86
CA ALA A 105 -11.63 12.60 19.18
C ALA A 105 -11.17 13.59 20.27
N GLU A 106 -10.28 14.54 19.96
CA GLU A 106 -9.89 15.64 20.87
C GLU A 106 -11.05 16.61 21.09
N GLU A 107 -11.78 16.99 20.04
CA GLU A 107 -12.96 17.86 20.15
C GLU A 107 -14.13 17.15 20.87
N ALA A 108 -14.27 15.83 20.68
CA ALA A 108 -15.22 15.02 21.45
C ALA A 108 -14.77 14.80 22.91
N ALA A 109 -13.46 14.75 23.19
CA ALA A 109 -12.92 14.66 24.55
C ALA A 109 -13.01 16.01 25.29
N GLU A 110 -12.93 17.13 24.58
CA GLU A 110 -13.12 18.48 25.14
C GLU A 110 -14.61 18.76 25.44
N ASN A 111 -15.53 18.17 24.67
CA ASN A 111 -16.98 18.21 24.93
C ASN A 111 -17.50 17.08 25.83
N ALA A 112 -16.71 16.03 26.04
CA ALA A 112 -17.01 15.02 27.04
C ALA A 112 -16.69 15.63 28.40
N GLY A 113 -17.72 15.79 29.24
CA GLY A 113 -17.52 16.19 30.64
C GLY A 113 -16.51 15.28 31.35
N PRO A 114 -16.05 15.68 32.55
CA PRO A 114 -14.93 15.07 33.23
C PRO A 114 -15.05 13.56 33.26
N SER A 115 -13.97 12.90 32.87
CA SER A 115 -13.87 11.44 32.85
C SER A 115 -14.11 10.87 34.24
N GLN A 116 -14.55 9.61 34.31
CA GLN A 116 -14.75 8.94 35.60
C GLN A 116 -13.48 8.93 36.46
N GLU A 117 -12.30 8.88 35.83
CA GLU A 117 -11.00 8.94 36.50
C GLU A 117 -10.74 10.33 37.11
N GLU A 118 -11.10 11.41 36.41
CA GLU A 118 -11.01 12.79 36.93
C GLU A 118 -11.99 13.02 38.08
N LEU A 119 -13.22 12.52 37.98
CA LEU A 119 -14.21 12.61 39.06
C LEU A 119 -13.76 11.82 40.30
N LEU A 120 -13.17 10.64 40.13
CA LEU A 120 -12.61 9.86 41.24
C LEU A 120 -11.40 10.57 41.88
N ALA A 121 -10.57 11.25 41.08
CA ALA A 121 -9.47 12.05 41.59
C ALA A 121 -9.97 13.26 42.40
N GLU A 122 -10.97 13.99 41.90
CA GLU A 122 -11.62 15.09 42.65
C GLU A 122 -12.26 14.60 43.96
N ILE A 123 -12.97 13.48 43.94
CA ILE A 123 -13.56 12.88 45.16
C ILE A 123 -12.48 12.52 46.18
N ARG A 124 -11.36 11.93 45.74
CA ARG A 124 -10.23 11.61 46.63
C ARG A 124 -9.68 12.87 47.28
N ASP A 125 -9.46 13.92 46.51
CA ASP A 125 -8.85 15.16 47.01
C ASP A 125 -9.82 15.93 47.93
N LEU A 126 -11.13 15.88 47.66
CA LEU A 126 -12.16 16.40 48.56
C LEU A 126 -12.27 15.61 49.87
N LEU A 127 -12.05 14.29 49.84
CA LEU A 127 -12.01 13.45 51.03
C LEU A 127 -10.71 13.65 51.84
N ALA A 128 -9.59 13.91 51.17
CA ALA A 128 -8.32 14.20 51.85
C ALA A 128 -8.31 15.55 52.57
N ASN A 129 -9.12 16.50 52.10
CA ASN A 129 -9.32 17.83 52.71
C ASN A 129 -10.42 17.85 53.80
N LYS A 130 -10.95 16.69 54.20
CA LYS A 130 -11.98 16.53 55.23
C LYS A 130 -11.40 15.88 56.48
#